data_AF-A0A4Q2B180-F1
#
_entry.id   AF-A0A4Q2B180-F1
#
_cell.length_a   1.000
_cell.length_b   1.000
_cell.length_c   1.000
_cell.angle_alpha   90.00
_cell.angle_beta   90.00
_cell.angle_gamma   90.00
#
_symmetry.space_group_name_H-M   'P 1'
#
loop_
_entity.id
_entity.type
_entity.pdbx_description
1 polymer ?
#
loop_
_entity_poly.entity_id
_entity_poly.type
_entity_poly.pdbx_seq_one_letter_code
_entity_poly.pdbx_strand_id
1 'polypeptide(L)'
;MNELVVMKNQQAVTTSLVVAEAFKKNHKDVMRAISNKLGSAQNCAQYKNMFTPSFYQDASGKQNKMYYMNRDGFTFIAMGFTGRKADEFKLKYIQAFNKMEEYIKQQNQLPTSPTEMLKLAIDSTLETAGKVEALNTRMDEFEQNAPIDPGEYNYLSKRISSEVQNYVVSHHMILNQKQRSQLYKDVNRGVKEVTGVKTRSQLRKKDFDVVDRYLMNWTPSPATLMIIEQLDDEAKGQERLF
;
A
#
# COMPACT_ATOMS: atom_id res chain seq x y z
N MET A 1 -26.11 -24.49 -15.47
CA MET A 1 -24.74 -24.99 -15.68
C MET A 1 -24.47 -25.89 -14.48
N ASN A 2 -24.51 -27.22 -14.64
CA ASN A 2 -24.41 -28.12 -13.48
C ASN A 2 -22.94 -28.28 -13.10
N GLU A 3 -22.59 -27.86 -11.87
CA GLU A 3 -21.25 -28.05 -11.32
C GLU A 3 -20.96 -29.54 -11.19
N LEU A 4 -19.94 -30.02 -11.92
CA LEU A 4 -19.57 -31.43 -11.94
C LEU A 4 -18.88 -31.89 -10.65
N VAL A 5 -18.34 -30.93 -9.91
CA VAL A 5 -17.55 -31.12 -8.69
C VAL A 5 -17.96 -30.05 -7.68
N VAL A 6 -18.19 -30.46 -6.44
CA VAL A 6 -18.52 -29.60 -5.31
C VAL A 6 -17.45 -29.75 -4.23
N MET A 7 -17.16 -28.66 -3.52
CA MET A 7 -16.23 -28.69 -2.40
C MET A 7 -16.94 -29.11 -1.11
N LYS A 8 -16.47 -30.20 -0.49
CA LYS A 8 -16.98 -30.67 0.80
C LYS A 8 -15.83 -31.12 1.68
N ASN A 9 -15.74 -30.56 2.90
CA ASN A 9 -14.66 -30.84 3.86
C ASN A 9 -13.25 -30.65 3.26
N GLN A 10 -13.04 -29.57 2.51
CA GLN A 10 -11.79 -29.28 1.80
C GLN A 10 -11.40 -30.33 0.74
N GLN A 11 -12.31 -31.23 0.39
CA GLN A 11 -12.10 -32.23 -0.66
C GLN A 11 -13.07 -31.97 -1.83
N ALA A 12 -12.54 -32.02 -3.04
CA ALA A 12 -13.34 -32.02 -4.26
C ALA A 12 -14.10 -33.34 -4.39
N VAL A 13 -15.43 -33.28 -4.36
CA VAL A 13 -16.31 -34.44 -4.45
C VAL A 13 -17.36 -34.24 -5.56
N THR A 14 -17.94 -35.33 -6.05
CA THR A 14 -19.09 -35.29 -6.98
C THR A 14 -20.21 -36.17 -6.44
N THR A 15 -21.41 -36.06 -6.99
CA THR A 15 -22.58 -36.84 -6.52
C THR A 15 -22.97 -37.91 -7.53
N SER A 16 -23.57 -39.00 -7.05
CA SER A 16 -24.09 -40.06 -7.94
C SER A 16 -25.18 -39.57 -8.90
N LEU A 17 -25.84 -38.44 -8.60
CA LEU A 17 -26.81 -37.77 -9.48
C LEU A 17 -26.13 -37.10 -10.68
N VAL A 18 -25.09 -36.30 -10.40
CA VAL A 18 -24.30 -35.63 -11.45
C VAL A 18 -23.66 -36.67 -12.38
N VAL A 19 -23.21 -37.80 -11.83
CA VAL A 19 -22.72 -38.92 -12.64
C VAL A 19 -23.81 -39.53 -13.49
N ALA A 20 -25.00 -39.78 -12.93
CA ALA A 20 -26.11 -40.35 -13.69
C ALA A 20 -26.48 -39.47 -14.88
N GLU A 21 -26.56 -38.15 -14.66
CA GLU A 21 -26.81 -37.15 -15.69
C GLU A 21 -25.71 -37.12 -16.76
N ALA A 22 -24.45 -37.03 -16.33
CA ALA A 22 -23.28 -36.97 -17.20
C ALA A 22 -23.17 -38.17 -18.15
N PHE A 23 -23.41 -39.37 -17.64
CA PHE A 23 -23.31 -40.61 -18.40
C PHE A 23 -24.64 -41.01 -19.07
N LYS A 24 -25.69 -40.18 -18.94
CA LYS A 24 -27.06 -40.47 -19.42
C LYS A 24 -27.54 -41.85 -18.98
N LYS A 25 -27.31 -42.18 -17.71
CA LYS A 25 -27.74 -43.43 -17.06
C LYS A 25 -28.81 -43.13 -16.01
N ASN A 26 -29.64 -44.11 -15.69
CA ASN A 26 -30.57 -43.95 -14.57
C ASN A 26 -29.78 -43.91 -13.26
N HIS A 27 -30.20 -43.03 -12.33
CA HIS A 27 -29.56 -42.92 -11.02
C HIS A 27 -29.52 -44.26 -10.27
N LYS A 28 -30.59 -45.06 -10.40
CA LYS A 28 -30.67 -46.43 -9.86
C LYS A 28 -29.53 -47.34 -10.33
N ASP A 29 -29.09 -47.20 -11.59
CA ASP A 29 -28.01 -48.02 -12.15
C ASP A 29 -26.65 -47.61 -11.59
N VAL A 30 -26.43 -46.31 -11.39
CA VAL A 30 -25.23 -45.78 -10.75
C VAL A 30 -25.17 -46.21 -9.28
N MET A 31 -26.28 -46.10 -8.54
CA MET A 31 -26.38 -46.56 -7.16
C MET A 31 -26.10 -48.06 -7.03
N ARG A 32 -26.64 -48.87 -7.95
CA ARG A 32 -26.37 -50.31 -8.01
C ARG A 32 -24.91 -50.62 -8.32
N ALA A 33 -24.28 -49.88 -9.24
CA ALA A 33 -22.86 -50.03 -9.53
C ALA A 33 -22.00 -49.75 -8.30
N ILE A 34 -22.33 -48.70 -7.54
CA ILE A 34 -21.65 -48.36 -6.28
C ILE A 34 -21.86 -49.46 -5.23
N SER A 35 -23.11 -49.89 -4.99
CA SER A 35 -23.41 -50.94 -4.00
C SER A 35 -22.76 -52.28 -4.33
N ASN A 36 -22.75 -52.69 -5.60
CA ASN A 36 -22.11 -53.94 -6.03
C ASN A 36 -20.59 -53.92 -5.77
N LYS A 37 -19.95 -52.76 -5.95
CA LYS A 37 -18.52 -52.61 -5.69
C LYS A 37 -18.21 -52.56 -4.20
N LEU A 38 -19.02 -51.86 -3.40
CA LEU A 38 -18.93 -51.86 -1.93
C LEU A 38 -19.14 -53.26 -1.32
N GLY A 39 -19.95 -54.11 -1.96
CA GLY A 39 -20.20 -55.48 -1.54
C GLY A 39 -19.10 -56.49 -1.89
N SER A 40 -18.11 -56.11 -2.73
CA SER A 40 -16.97 -56.98 -3.02
C SER A 40 -15.94 -56.93 -1.88
N ALA A 41 -15.81 -58.04 -1.14
CA ALA A 41 -15.10 -58.10 0.15
C ALA A 41 -13.59 -57.77 0.09
N GLN A 42 -12.96 -57.82 -1.09
CA GLN A 42 -11.50 -57.76 -1.21
C GLN A 42 -10.88 -56.38 -0.94
N ASN A 43 -11.62 -55.26 -0.98
CA ASN A 43 -11.06 -53.90 -0.80
C ASN A 43 -11.95 -52.96 0.03
N CYS A 44 -12.75 -53.52 0.96
CA CYS A 44 -13.82 -52.79 1.66
C CYS A 44 -13.34 -51.53 2.42
N ALA A 45 -12.10 -51.53 2.96
CA ALA A 45 -11.53 -50.38 3.65
C ALA A 45 -11.22 -49.20 2.71
N GLN A 46 -10.69 -49.45 1.51
CA GLN A 46 -10.40 -48.39 0.53
C GLN A 46 -11.68 -47.77 -0.04
N TYR A 47 -12.71 -48.57 -0.28
CA TYR A 47 -13.97 -48.07 -0.84
C TYR A 47 -14.77 -47.20 0.14
N LYS A 48 -14.67 -47.42 1.46
CA LYS A 48 -15.33 -46.58 2.47
C LYS A 48 -14.84 -45.13 2.44
N ASN A 49 -13.58 -44.90 2.09
CA ASN A 49 -13.01 -43.56 1.95
C ASN A 49 -13.38 -42.88 0.63
N MET A 50 -13.84 -43.66 -0.35
CA MET A 50 -14.19 -43.19 -1.70
C MET A 50 -15.66 -42.79 -1.84
N PHE A 51 -16.56 -43.40 -1.05
CA PHE A 51 -18.00 -43.20 -1.16
C PHE A 51 -18.62 -42.85 0.20
N THR A 52 -19.23 -41.67 0.29
CA THR A 52 -19.96 -41.23 1.49
C THR A 52 -21.47 -41.24 1.22
N PRO A 53 -22.26 -42.06 1.94
CA PRO A 53 -23.71 -42.08 1.75
C PRO A 53 -24.34 -40.75 2.15
N SER A 54 -25.36 -40.32 1.41
CA SER A 54 -26.11 -39.11 1.68
C SER A 54 -27.52 -39.21 1.09
N PHE A 55 -28.29 -38.14 1.22
CA PHE A 55 -29.67 -38.07 0.78
C PHE A 55 -29.90 -36.76 0.03
N TYR A 56 -30.78 -36.81 -0.97
CA TYR A 56 -31.28 -35.63 -1.66
C TYR A 56 -32.80 -35.65 -1.64
N GLN A 57 -33.40 -34.47 -1.76
CA GLN A 57 -34.84 -34.32 -1.90
C GLN A 57 -35.18 -34.19 -3.38
N ASP A 58 -36.10 -35.02 -3.87
CA ASP A 58 -36.58 -34.91 -5.24
C ASP A 58 -37.66 -33.82 -5.37
N ALA A 59 -38.09 -33.55 -6.61
CA ALA A 59 -39.14 -32.57 -6.90
C ALA A 59 -40.51 -32.93 -6.28
N SER A 60 -40.73 -34.20 -5.90
CA SER A 60 -41.93 -34.64 -5.18
C SER A 60 -41.83 -34.45 -3.66
N GLY A 61 -40.69 -33.93 -3.17
CA GLY A 61 -40.42 -33.74 -1.75
C GLY A 61 -39.92 -35.00 -1.03
N LYS A 62 -39.76 -36.12 -1.74
CA LYS A 62 -39.32 -37.40 -1.15
C LYS A 62 -37.80 -37.42 -1.01
N GLN A 63 -37.33 -37.92 0.14
CA GLN A 63 -35.91 -38.17 0.34
C GLN A 63 -35.46 -39.46 -0.36
N ASN A 64 -34.45 -39.33 -1.21
CA ASN A 64 -33.83 -40.44 -1.93
C ASN A 64 -32.35 -40.54 -1.58
N LYS A 65 -31.82 -41.76 -1.57
CA LYS A 65 -30.41 -42.04 -1.27
C LYS A 65 -29.51 -41.59 -2.42
N MET A 66 -28.36 -41.02 -2.10
CA MET A 66 -27.27 -40.73 -3.05
C MET A 66 -25.91 -40.99 -2.39
N TYR A 67 -24.83 -40.90 -3.17
CA TYR A 67 -23.46 -40.94 -2.66
C TYR A 67 -22.72 -39.68 -3.08
N TYR A 68 -21.96 -39.12 -2.14
CA TYR A 68 -20.80 -38.29 -2.47
C TYR A 68 -19.62 -39.21 -2.78
N MET A 69 -18.83 -38.82 -3.77
CA MET A 69 -17.67 -39.59 -4.20
C MET A 69 -16.50 -38.64 -4.36
N ASN A 70 -15.36 -39.01 -3.80
CA ASN A 70 -14.11 -38.31 -4.08
C ASN A 70 -13.62 -38.68 -5.49
N ARG A 71 -12.45 -38.14 -5.88
CA ARG A 71 -11.86 -38.40 -7.20
C ARG A 71 -11.73 -39.88 -7.53
N ASP A 72 -11.25 -40.65 -6.58
CA ASP A 72 -10.94 -42.06 -6.80
C ASP A 72 -12.24 -42.86 -6.89
N GLY A 73 -13.24 -42.58 -6.05
CA GLY A 73 -14.56 -43.17 -6.12
C GLY A 73 -15.29 -42.88 -7.43
N PHE A 74 -15.25 -41.62 -7.88
CA PHE A 74 -15.76 -41.26 -9.20
C PHE A 74 -15.07 -42.05 -10.32
N THR A 75 -13.73 -42.02 -10.34
CA THR A 75 -12.94 -42.64 -11.40
C THR A 75 -13.22 -44.13 -11.46
N PHE A 76 -13.32 -44.78 -10.30
CA PHE A 76 -13.60 -46.20 -10.19
C PHE A 76 -14.96 -46.60 -10.79
N ILE A 77 -15.99 -45.78 -10.59
CA ILE A 77 -17.33 -46.01 -11.18
C ILE A 77 -17.34 -45.67 -12.67
N ALA A 78 -16.74 -44.53 -13.05
CA ALA A 78 -16.70 -44.05 -14.42
C ALA A 78 -15.94 -44.99 -15.36
N MET A 79 -14.87 -45.65 -14.88
CA MET A 79 -14.13 -46.66 -15.65
C MET A 79 -14.97 -47.90 -15.97
N GLY A 80 -15.97 -48.22 -15.16
CA GLY A 80 -16.94 -49.28 -15.45
C GLY A 80 -17.99 -48.90 -16.49
N PHE A 81 -18.04 -47.63 -16.92
CA PHE A 81 -18.96 -47.15 -17.95
C PHE A 81 -18.28 -47.08 -19.31
N THR A 82 -18.95 -47.62 -20.33
CA THR A 82 -18.49 -47.70 -21.71
C THR A 82 -19.34 -46.84 -22.65
N GLY A 83 -18.77 -46.40 -23.77
CA GLY A 83 -19.44 -45.66 -24.84
C GLY A 83 -18.89 -44.24 -25.05
N ARG A 84 -19.11 -43.67 -26.24
CA ARG A 84 -18.49 -42.39 -26.67
C ARG A 84 -18.66 -41.22 -25.69
N LYS A 85 -19.87 -41.07 -25.11
CA LYS A 85 -20.14 -40.02 -24.12
C LYS A 85 -19.41 -40.26 -22.78
N ALA A 86 -19.20 -41.52 -22.42
CA ALA A 86 -18.43 -41.88 -21.24
C ALA A 86 -16.96 -41.47 -21.41
N ASP A 87 -16.39 -41.67 -22.60
CA ASP A 87 -15.00 -41.34 -22.89
C ASP A 87 -14.76 -39.82 -22.97
N GLU A 88 -15.68 -39.07 -23.59
CA GLU A 88 -15.66 -37.60 -23.57
C GLU A 88 -15.72 -37.05 -22.13
N PHE A 89 -16.51 -37.67 -21.26
CA PHE A 89 -16.59 -37.27 -19.86
C PHE A 89 -15.31 -37.60 -19.09
N LYS A 90 -14.73 -38.80 -19.29
CA LYS A 90 -13.46 -39.19 -18.67
C LYS A 90 -12.35 -38.19 -19.02
N LEU A 91 -12.26 -37.77 -20.28
CA LEU A 91 -11.27 -36.78 -20.73
C LEU A 91 -11.47 -35.41 -20.06
N LYS A 92 -12.71 -34.91 -20.01
CA LYS A 92 -13.02 -33.64 -19.31
C LYS A 92 -12.70 -33.71 -17.83
N TYR A 93 -12.95 -34.85 -17.20
CA TYR A 93 -12.66 -35.08 -15.79
C TYR A 93 -11.15 -35.04 -15.51
N ILE A 94 -10.34 -35.71 -16.34
CA ILE A 94 -8.87 -35.68 -16.25
C ILE A 94 -8.37 -34.24 -16.36
N GLN A 95 -8.87 -33.46 -17.32
CA GLN A 95 -8.48 -32.06 -17.49
C GLN A 95 -8.82 -31.19 -16.28
N ALA A 96 -10.03 -31.34 -15.73
CA ALA A 96 -10.44 -30.60 -14.53
C ALA A 96 -9.56 -30.96 -13.32
N PHE A 97 -9.19 -32.24 -13.20
CA PHE A 97 -8.31 -32.70 -12.14
C PHE A 97 -6.89 -32.13 -12.27
N ASN A 98 -6.29 -32.19 -13.46
CA ASN A 98 -4.94 -31.64 -13.68
C ASN A 98 -4.88 -30.13 -13.38
N LYS A 99 -5.92 -29.37 -13.77
CA LYS A 99 -6.02 -27.94 -13.43
C LYS A 99 -6.08 -27.69 -11.93
N MET A 100 -6.81 -28.52 -11.20
CA MET A 100 -6.89 -28.41 -9.73
C MET A 100 -5.57 -28.82 -9.07
N GLU A 101 -4.87 -29.84 -9.59
CA GLU A 101 -3.55 -30.24 -9.13
C GLU A 101 -2.51 -29.12 -9.35
N GLU A 102 -2.52 -28.48 -10.51
CA GLU A 102 -1.68 -27.31 -10.80
C GLU A 102 -1.97 -26.16 -9.84
N TYR A 103 -3.25 -25.84 -9.60
CA TYR A 103 -3.66 -24.80 -8.66
C TYR A 103 -3.16 -25.09 -7.23
N ILE A 104 -3.29 -26.34 -6.77
CA ILE A 104 -2.81 -26.75 -5.45
C ILE A 104 -1.27 -26.71 -5.39
N LYS A 105 -0.55 -27.12 -6.44
CA LYS A 105 0.92 -27.01 -6.51
C LYS A 105 1.40 -25.55 -6.49
N GLN A 106 0.64 -24.63 -7.06
CA GLN A 106 0.93 -23.20 -6.99
C GLN A 106 0.63 -22.62 -5.59
N GLN A 107 -0.46 -23.03 -4.94
CA GLN A 107 -0.79 -22.58 -3.58
C GLN A 107 0.09 -23.19 -2.48
N ASN A 108 0.51 -24.46 -2.62
CA ASN A 108 1.33 -25.16 -1.63
C ASN A 108 2.83 -24.90 -1.78
N GLN A 109 3.25 -23.81 -2.43
CA GLN A 109 4.59 -23.26 -2.27
C GLN A 109 4.75 -22.58 -0.89
N LEU A 110 4.28 -23.24 0.17
CA LEU A 110 4.75 -22.92 1.51
C LEU A 110 6.14 -23.56 1.63
N PRO A 111 7.19 -22.74 1.83
CA PRO A 111 8.54 -23.25 1.92
C PRO A 111 8.65 -24.26 3.06
N THR A 112 8.92 -25.52 2.72
CA THR A 112 9.07 -26.62 3.69
C THR A 112 10.50 -26.69 4.23
N SER A 113 11.44 -25.97 3.60
CA SER A 113 12.82 -25.86 4.06
C SER A 113 12.99 -24.67 5.02
N PRO A 114 13.68 -24.84 6.16
CA PRO A 114 14.08 -23.75 7.06
C PRO A 114 14.77 -22.57 6.36
N THR A 115 15.52 -22.83 5.28
CA THR A 115 16.24 -21.80 4.52
C THR A 115 15.33 -20.91 3.69
N GLU A 116 14.26 -21.47 3.13
CA GLU A 116 13.30 -20.71 2.33
C GLU A 116 12.34 -19.91 3.21
N MET A 117 11.97 -20.43 4.39
CA MET A 117 11.27 -19.66 5.42
C MET A 117 12.10 -18.45 5.88
N LEU A 118 13.41 -18.64 6.09
CA LEU A 118 14.32 -17.54 6.43
C LEU A 118 14.40 -16.51 5.30
N LYS A 119 14.47 -16.94 4.04
CA LYS A 119 14.49 -16.02 2.89
C LYS A 119 13.22 -15.18 2.79
N LEU A 120 12.04 -15.79 2.98
CA LEU A 120 10.76 -15.07 2.99
C LEU A 120 10.66 -14.07 4.17
N ALA A 121 11.18 -14.45 5.34
CA ALA A 121 11.27 -13.54 6.48
C ALA A 121 12.22 -12.36 6.20
N ILE A 122 13.33 -12.60 5.50
CA ILE A 122 14.26 -11.55 5.07
C ILE A 122 13.60 -10.63 4.04
N ASP A 123 12.92 -11.18 3.03
CA ASP A 123 12.26 -10.36 2.00
C ASP A 123 11.14 -9.50 2.62
N SER A 124 10.35 -10.04 3.55
CA SER A 124 9.33 -9.26 4.26
C SER A 124 9.92 -8.21 5.20
N THR A 125 11.04 -8.48 5.86
CA THR A 125 11.74 -7.48 6.70
C THR A 125 12.42 -6.40 5.85
N LEU A 126 12.98 -6.73 4.69
CA LEU A 126 13.54 -5.77 3.73
C LEU A 126 12.45 -4.87 3.13
N GLU A 127 11.30 -5.42 2.74
CA GLU A 127 10.15 -4.62 2.30
C GLU A 127 9.65 -3.69 3.40
N THR A 128 9.60 -4.18 4.64
CA THR A 128 9.18 -3.37 5.80
C THR A 128 10.20 -2.28 6.09
N ALA A 129 11.49 -2.57 6.03
CA ALA A 129 12.56 -1.59 6.19
C ALA A 129 12.49 -0.50 5.12
N GLY A 130 12.33 -0.88 3.85
CA GLY A 130 12.17 0.10 2.75
C GLY A 130 10.94 0.99 2.90
N LYS A 131 9.81 0.45 3.40
CA LYS A 131 8.61 1.25 3.71
C LYS A 131 8.84 2.20 4.88
N VAL A 132 9.56 1.77 5.92
CA VAL A 132 9.91 2.61 7.07
C VAL A 132 10.85 3.74 6.67
N GLU A 133 11.86 3.47 5.83
CA GLU A 133 12.73 4.53 5.30
C GLU A 133 11.95 5.54 4.46
N ALA A 134 11.09 5.09 3.55
CA ALA A 134 10.25 5.99 2.76
C ALA A 134 9.29 6.82 3.63
N LEU A 135 8.77 6.26 4.73
CA LEU A 135 7.95 6.98 5.69
C LEU A 135 8.75 8.02 6.47
N ASN A 136 9.97 7.70 6.90
CA ASN A 136 10.84 8.65 7.60
C ASN A 136 11.22 9.82 6.70
N THR A 137 11.62 9.58 5.45
CA THR A 137 11.90 10.66 4.49
C THR A 137 10.69 11.57 4.30
N ARG A 138 9.49 10.98 4.19
CA ARG A 138 8.25 11.76 4.05
C ARG A 138 7.92 12.53 5.32
N MET A 139 8.19 11.96 6.50
CA MET A 139 8.02 12.64 7.78
C MET A 139 8.97 13.84 7.90
N ASP A 140 10.25 13.67 7.56
CA ASP A 140 11.23 14.76 7.53
C ASP A 140 10.81 15.88 6.59
N GLU A 141 10.32 15.54 5.38
CA GLU A 141 9.78 16.54 4.43
C GLU A 141 8.56 17.30 4.98
N PHE A 142 7.67 16.62 5.71
CA PHE A 142 6.51 17.26 6.33
C PHE A 142 6.91 18.17 7.49
N GLU A 143 7.82 17.71 8.34
CA GLU A 143 8.33 18.51 9.47
C GLU A 143 9.05 19.76 8.96
N GLN A 144 9.86 19.63 7.92
CA GLN A 144 10.61 20.74 7.31
C GLN A 144 9.71 21.75 6.58
N ASN A 145 8.59 21.30 5.99
CA ASN A 145 7.62 22.18 5.32
C ASN A 145 6.51 22.72 6.25
N ALA A 146 6.55 22.38 7.54
CA ALA A 146 5.62 22.95 8.51
C ALA A 146 5.79 24.48 8.59
N PRO A 147 4.70 25.25 8.76
CA PRO A 147 4.80 26.68 9.08
C PRO A 147 5.61 26.86 10.38
N ILE A 148 6.40 27.93 10.45
CA ILE A 148 7.04 28.34 11.70
C ILE A 148 5.99 28.67 12.76
N ASP A 149 6.30 28.40 14.02
CA ASP A 149 5.39 28.72 15.11
C ASP A 149 5.44 30.23 15.47
N PRO A 150 4.43 30.76 16.20
CA PRO A 150 4.40 32.18 16.57
C PRO A 150 5.62 32.67 17.35
N GLY A 151 6.24 31.81 18.17
CA GLY A 151 7.47 32.07 18.90
C GLY A 151 8.68 32.23 17.97
N GLU A 152 8.89 31.29 17.05
CA GLU A 152 9.92 31.34 16.00
C GLU A 152 9.78 32.60 15.14
N TYR A 153 8.55 32.94 14.72
CA TYR A 153 8.28 34.17 13.97
C TYR A 153 8.70 35.43 14.75
N ASN A 154 8.31 35.50 16.02
CA ASN A 154 8.64 36.63 16.89
C ASN A 154 10.14 36.73 17.15
N TYR A 155 10.84 35.59 17.29
CA TYR A 155 12.28 35.54 17.43
C TYR A 155 12.97 36.16 16.21
N LEU A 156 12.63 35.74 14.98
CA LEU A 156 13.22 36.30 13.76
C LEU A 156 12.92 37.80 13.62
N SER A 157 11.72 38.24 14.00
CA SER A 157 11.35 39.66 13.95
C SER A 157 12.16 40.52 14.93
N LYS A 158 12.37 40.02 16.15
CA LYS A 158 13.26 40.66 17.13
C LYS A 158 14.69 40.66 16.64
N ARG A 159 15.18 39.55 16.09
CA ARG A 159 16.55 39.42 15.56
C ARG A 159 16.82 40.44 14.47
N ILE A 160 15.96 40.55 13.47
CA ILE A 160 16.07 41.59 12.42
C ILE A 160 16.19 42.99 13.02
N SER A 161 15.37 43.30 14.02
CA SER A 161 15.39 44.60 14.68
C SER A 161 16.69 44.84 15.44
N SER A 162 17.20 43.82 16.12
CA SER A 162 18.48 43.86 16.82
C SER A 162 19.65 44.05 15.85
N GLU A 163 19.70 43.33 14.72
CA GLU A 163 20.83 43.45 13.78
C GLU A 163 20.88 44.83 13.11
N VAL A 164 19.74 45.39 12.72
CA VAL A 164 19.67 46.78 12.23
C VAL A 164 20.18 47.75 13.29
N GLN A 165 19.76 47.56 14.55
CA GLN A 165 20.18 48.44 15.64
C GLN A 165 21.68 48.30 15.94
N ASN A 166 22.20 47.08 15.96
CA ASN A 166 23.62 46.80 16.18
C ASN A 166 24.48 47.46 15.10
N TYR A 167 24.05 47.40 13.84
CA TYR A 167 24.73 48.07 12.74
C TYR A 167 24.74 49.59 12.92
N VAL A 168 23.58 50.19 13.21
CA VAL A 168 23.44 51.64 13.45
C VAL A 168 24.33 52.12 14.61
N VAL A 169 24.34 51.39 15.72
CA VAL A 169 25.14 51.72 16.91
C VAL A 169 26.63 51.57 16.63
N SER A 170 27.06 50.45 16.03
CA SER A 170 28.47 50.19 15.72
C SER A 170 29.07 51.20 14.73
N HIS A 171 28.26 51.67 13.79
CA HIS A 171 28.67 52.66 12.78
C HIS A 171 28.33 54.10 13.19
N HIS A 172 27.87 54.32 14.43
CA HIS A 172 27.57 55.66 14.99
C HIS A 172 26.61 56.49 14.11
N MET A 173 25.65 55.84 13.46
CA MET A 173 24.73 56.49 12.54
C MET A 173 23.56 57.13 13.30
N ILE A 174 23.25 58.39 13.00
CA ILE A 174 22.05 59.08 13.49
C ILE A 174 21.05 59.13 12.33
N LEU A 175 20.10 58.19 12.34
CA LEU A 175 19.16 58.01 11.23
C LEU A 175 17.74 58.46 11.58
N ASN A 176 17.10 59.15 10.65
CA ASN A 176 15.67 59.45 10.71
C ASN A 176 14.82 58.21 10.38
N GLN A 177 13.50 58.30 10.57
CA GLN A 177 12.58 57.18 10.32
C GLN A 177 12.63 56.65 8.87
N LYS A 178 12.77 57.55 7.88
CA LYS A 178 12.84 57.18 6.46
C LYS A 178 14.14 56.44 6.15
N GLN A 179 15.28 56.92 6.65
CA GLN A 179 16.58 56.27 6.49
C GLN A 179 16.61 54.90 7.16
N ARG A 180 16.13 54.79 8.41
CA ARG A 180 16.02 53.51 9.11
C ARG A 180 15.12 52.51 8.38
N SER A 181 14.07 52.98 7.71
CA SER A 181 13.20 52.13 6.90
C SER A 181 13.94 51.48 5.72
N GLN A 182 14.99 52.10 5.17
CA GLN A 182 15.77 51.53 4.07
C GLN A 182 16.60 50.32 4.55
N LEU A 183 17.19 50.39 5.74
CA LEU A 183 17.89 49.25 6.34
C LEU A 183 16.95 48.06 6.56
N TYR A 184 15.74 48.30 7.06
CA TYR A 184 14.74 47.23 7.20
C TYR A 184 14.30 46.65 5.84
N LYS A 185 14.13 47.48 4.81
CA LYS A 185 13.83 46.99 3.46
C LYS A 185 14.96 46.11 2.92
N ASP A 186 16.22 46.51 3.17
CA ASP A 186 17.40 45.77 2.74
C ASP A 186 17.51 44.39 3.38
N VAL A 187 17.40 44.30 4.72
CA VAL A 187 17.40 43.01 5.44
C VAL A 187 16.30 42.11 4.90
N ASN A 188 15.06 42.62 4.80
CA ASN A 188 13.92 41.81 4.37
C ASN A 188 14.01 41.39 2.90
N ARG A 189 14.64 42.21 2.04
CA ARG A 189 14.95 41.83 0.66
C ARG A 189 15.94 40.66 0.62
N GLY A 190 17.02 40.72 1.39
CA GLY A 190 17.96 39.61 1.44
C GLY A 190 17.37 38.34 2.05
N VAL A 191 16.51 38.44 3.08
CA VAL A 191 15.73 37.29 3.60
C VAL A 191 14.90 36.65 2.48
N LYS A 192 14.25 37.46 1.63
CA LYS A 192 13.50 36.97 0.48
C LYS A 192 14.40 36.34 -0.59
N GLU A 193 15.60 36.86 -0.80
CA GLU A 193 16.55 36.31 -1.77
C GLU A 193 17.10 34.95 -1.33
N VAL A 194 17.44 34.79 -0.04
CA VAL A 194 17.99 33.52 0.47
C VAL A 194 16.94 32.42 0.66
N THR A 195 15.68 32.79 0.90
CA THR A 195 14.59 31.82 1.10
C THR A 195 13.67 31.65 -0.11
N GLY A 196 13.63 32.61 -1.03
CA GLY A 196 12.61 32.71 -2.08
C GLY A 196 11.22 33.10 -1.57
N VAL A 197 11.03 33.26 -0.26
CA VAL A 197 9.73 33.51 0.37
C VAL A 197 9.45 35.01 0.46
N LYS A 198 8.27 35.43 -0.01
CA LYS A 198 7.90 36.86 -0.06
C LYS A 198 7.61 37.45 1.32
N THR A 199 6.95 36.69 2.19
CA THR A 199 6.48 37.20 3.49
C THR A 199 6.98 36.28 4.60
N ARG A 200 7.50 36.83 5.68
CA ARG A 200 8.01 36.06 6.84
C ARG A 200 6.97 35.12 7.45
N SER A 201 5.68 35.42 7.34
CA SER A 201 4.59 34.53 7.79
C SER A 201 4.45 33.26 6.95
N GLN A 202 5.07 33.21 5.76
CA GLN A 202 5.07 32.05 4.87
C GLN A 202 6.33 31.18 5.02
N LEU A 203 7.27 31.59 5.89
CA LEU A 203 8.47 30.82 6.17
C LEU A 203 8.11 29.46 6.78
N ARG A 204 8.87 28.44 6.40
CA ARG A 204 8.76 27.09 6.92
C ARG A 204 9.93 26.78 7.84
N LYS A 205 9.85 25.68 8.59
CA LYS A 205 10.94 25.27 9.50
C LYS A 205 12.29 25.14 8.80
N LYS A 206 12.32 24.60 7.57
CA LYS A 206 13.56 24.52 6.76
C LYS A 206 14.22 25.87 6.48
N ASP A 207 13.44 26.94 6.45
CA ASP A 207 13.93 28.28 6.13
C ASP A 207 14.47 28.98 7.37
N PHE A 208 14.10 28.53 8.58
CA PHE A 208 14.43 29.21 9.84
C PHE A 208 15.95 29.32 10.05
N ASP A 209 16.67 28.21 9.97
CA ASP A 209 18.13 28.18 10.18
C ASP A 209 18.87 28.97 9.11
N VAL A 210 18.36 28.97 7.87
CA VAL A 210 18.93 29.74 6.77
C VAL A 210 18.78 31.24 7.05
N VAL A 211 17.60 31.67 7.51
CA VAL A 211 17.35 33.07 7.87
C VAL A 211 18.17 33.49 9.08
N ASP A 212 18.23 32.70 10.16
CA ASP A 212 19.00 33.05 11.36
C ASP A 212 20.51 33.20 11.03
N ARG A 213 21.05 32.29 10.23
CA ARG A 213 22.44 32.38 9.74
C ARG A 213 22.68 33.59 8.84
N TYR A 214 21.73 33.93 7.98
CA TYR A 214 21.82 35.14 7.16
C TYR A 214 21.83 36.39 8.04
N LEU A 215 20.93 36.48 9.03
CA LEU A 215 20.85 37.62 9.93
C LEU A 215 22.13 37.81 10.75
N MET A 216 22.76 36.71 11.20
CA MET A 216 24.03 36.76 11.91
C MET A 216 25.17 37.42 11.12
N ASN A 217 25.12 37.33 9.78
CA ASN A 217 26.15 37.86 8.89
C ASN A 217 25.68 39.06 8.07
N TRP A 218 24.50 39.61 8.39
CA TRP A 218 23.90 40.65 7.56
C TRP A 218 24.70 41.95 7.66
N THR A 219 24.93 42.56 6.51
CA THR A 219 25.43 43.93 6.36
C THR A 219 24.61 44.64 5.28
N PRO A 220 24.32 45.94 5.42
CA PRO A 220 23.56 46.67 4.42
C PRO A 220 24.27 46.69 3.07
N SER A 221 23.51 46.57 1.99
CA SER A 221 24.05 46.76 0.64
C SER A 221 24.65 48.16 0.47
N PRO A 222 25.78 48.31 -0.27
CA PRO A 222 26.35 49.63 -0.59
C PRO A 222 25.34 50.58 -1.25
N ALA A 223 24.43 50.05 -2.07
CA ALA A 223 23.37 50.85 -2.70
C ALA A 223 22.39 51.41 -1.65
N THR A 224 22.08 50.64 -0.60
CA THR A 224 21.23 51.07 0.51
C THR A 224 21.89 52.18 1.31
N LEU A 225 23.20 52.10 1.52
CA LEU A 225 23.97 53.15 2.19
C LEU A 225 23.99 54.45 1.38
N MET A 226 24.23 54.39 0.07
CA MET A 226 24.16 55.58 -0.80
C MET A 226 22.77 56.24 -0.79
N ILE A 227 21.69 55.46 -0.77
CA ILE A 227 20.33 55.99 -0.66
C ILE A 227 20.12 56.70 0.68
N ILE A 228 20.67 56.16 1.77
CA ILE A 228 20.58 56.77 3.10
C ILE A 228 21.32 58.11 3.15
N GLU A 229 22.49 58.21 2.52
CA GLU A 229 23.27 59.44 2.39
C GLU A 229 22.52 60.50 1.56
N GLN A 230 21.97 60.13 0.40
CA GLN A 230 21.17 61.06 -0.42
C GLN A 230 19.96 61.63 0.34
N LEU A 231 19.31 60.81 1.16
CA LEU A 231 18.20 61.24 2.02
C LEU A 231 18.63 62.19 3.15
N ASP A 232 19.92 62.19 3.53
CA ASP A 232 20.48 63.14 4.50
C ASP A 232 20.72 64.51 3.86
N ASP A 233 21.26 64.53 2.63
CA ASP A 233 21.52 65.76 1.87
C ASP A 233 20.23 66.49 1.48
N GLU A 234 19.17 65.75 1.12
CA GLU A 234 17.85 66.32 0.84
C GLU A 234 17.23 66.99 2.09
N ALA A 235 17.41 66.39 3.28
CA ALA A 235 16.92 66.95 4.53
C ALA A 235 17.66 68.25 4.90
N LYS A 236 18.99 68.29 4.73
CA LYS A 236 19.82 69.49 4.95
C LYS A 236 19.56 70.59 3.92
N GLY A 237 19.23 70.23 2.68
CA GLY A 237 18.87 71.19 1.63
C GLY A 237 17.54 71.90 1.88
N GLN A 238 16.57 71.22 2.51
CA GLN A 238 15.27 71.80 2.87
C GLN A 238 15.36 72.77 4.06
N GLU A 239 16.26 72.54 5.02
CA GLU A 239 16.48 73.45 6.16
C GLU A 239 17.17 74.77 5.76
N ARG A 240 17.87 74.82 4.62
CA ARG A 240 18.58 76.02 4.12
C ARG A 240 17.73 76.96 3.26
N LEU A 241 16.47 76.59 2.98
CA LEU A 241 15.56 77.35 2.11
C LEU A 241 14.50 78.16 2.89
N PHE A 242 14.69 78.37 4.19
CA PHE A 242 13.83 79.20 5.04
C PHE A 242 14.62 80.31 5.74
#